data_AF-A0A1C5SLA4-F1
#
_entry.id   AF-A0A1C5SLA4-F1
#
_cell.length_a   1.000
_cell.length_b   1.000
_cell.length_c   1.000
_cell.angle_alpha   90.00
_cell.angle_beta   90.00
_cell.angle_gamma   90.00
#
_symmetry.space_group_name_H-M   'P 1'
#
loop_
_entity.id
_entity.type
_entity.pdbx_description
1 polymer ?
#
loop_
_entity_poly.entity_id
_entity_poly.type
_entity_poly.pdbx_seq_one_letter_code
_entity_poly.pdbx_strand_id
1 'polypeptide(L)'
;MTENEKEMMNSIFAKIAELDYIKPDEIPNIALYMDQVTTFMEDNLASTKRHDDDKILTKTMINNYAKNKLLPPPEKKRYSREHLLMLIFIYYFKNILSISDIQTLLGPITEKYFKSVTEKDMTYIYQEVFSMEQSQIRYLEKDLMRRFKSAGEIFEDADPEDKEFLHQFSFICLLSFDVYMKKMIIENMIDHMNSSKDTDSSKKDK
;
A
#
# COMPACT_ATOMS: atom_id res chain seq x y z
N MET A 1 27.16 2.34 -15.95
CA MET A 1 25.88 3.00 -16.24
C MET A 1 26.09 4.06 -17.30
N THR A 2 25.32 3.99 -18.38
CA THR A 2 25.25 5.02 -19.42
C THR A 2 24.59 6.30 -18.87
N GLU A 3 24.62 7.38 -19.65
CA GLU A 3 23.95 8.64 -19.29
C GLU A 3 22.41 8.45 -19.23
N ASN A 4 21.84 7.78 -20.23
CA ASN A 4 20.43 7.39 -20.28
C ASN A 4 19.99 6.57 -19.06
N GLU A 5 20.79 5.59 -18.63
CA GLU A 5 20.48 4.76 -17.46
C GLU A 5 20.47 5.57 -16.16
N LYS A 6 21.34 6.57 -16.03
CA LYS A 6 21.35 7.47 -14.86
C LYS A 6 20.11 8.36 -14.85
N GLU A 7 19.72 8.92 -15.99
CA GLU A 7 18.50 9.73 -16.11
C GLU A 7 17.26 8.91 -15.76
N MET A 8 17.16 7.68 -16.27
CA MET A 8 16.07 6.76 -15.93
C MET A 8 15.99 6.48 -14.43
N MET A 9 17.11 6.15 -13.79
CA MET A 9 17.14 5.86 -12.34
C MET A 9 16.79 7.09 -11.50
N ASN A 10 17.29 8.28 -11.88
CA ASN A 10 16.92 9.53 -11.21
C ASN A 10 15.42 9.83 -11.34
N SER A 11 14.83 9.57 -12.51
CA SER A 11 13.38 9.70 -12.73
C SER A 11 12.58 8.74 -11.86
N ILE A 12 13.05 7.49 -11.72
CA ILE A 12 12.43 6.49 -10.82
C ILE A 12 12.51 6.95 -9.36
N PHE A 13 13.66 7.46 -8.90
CA PHE A 13 13.80 7.94 -7.52
C PHE A 13 12.97 9.19 -7.24
N ALA A 14 12.88 10.12 -8.19
CA ALA A 14 12.00 11.27 -8.07
C ALA A 14 10.53 10.83 -7.87
N LYS A 15 10.07 9.87 -8.68
CA LYS A 15 8.72 9.29 -8.52
C LYS A 15 8.53 8.58 -7.18
N ILE A 16 9.52 7.83 -6.71
CA ILE A 16 9.44 7.17 -5.39
C ILE A 16 9.38 8.21 -4.26
N ALA A 17 10.11 9.33 -4.38
CA ALA A 17 10.07 10.41 -3.40
C ALA A 17 8.74 11.18 -3.38
N GLU A 18 8.00 11.20 -4.50
CA GLU A 18 6.63 11.75 -4.58
C GLU A 18 5.57 10.85 -3.93
N LEU A 19 5.89 9.57 -3.69
CA LEU A 19 5.06 8.66 -2.89
C LEU A 19 5.23 9.03 -1.40
N ASP A 20 4.90 10.26 -1.02
CA ASP A 20 4.75 10.64 0.39
C ASP A 20 3.41 10.06 0.90
N TYR A 21 3.41 9.53 2.11
CA TYR A 21 2.18 9.10 2.74
C TYR A 21 1.40 10.33 3.23
N ILE A 22 0.08 10.16 3.35
CA ILE A 22 -0.80 11.25 3.83
C ILE A 22 -0.47 11.50 5.30
N LYS A 23 0.07 12.66 5.63
CA LYS A 23 0.39 12.97 7.03
C LYS A 23 -0.92 12.99 7.82
N PRO A 24 -0.94 12.47 9.06
CA PRO A 24 -2.14 12.50 9.89
C PRO A 24 -2.77 13.90 9.99
N ASP A 25 -1.96 14.95 10.02
CA ASP A 25 -2.43 16.33 10.14
C ASP A 25 -3.11 16.85 8.86
N GLU A 26 -2.88 16.21 7.71
CA GLU A 26 -3.55 16.52 6.43
C GLU A 26 -4.94 15.89 6.36
N ILE A 27 -5.21 14.87 7.18
CA ILE A 27 -6.51 14.22 7.23
C ILE A 27 -7.50 15.14 7.97
N PRO A 28 -8.66 15.48 7.37
CA PRO A 28 -9.63 16.36 8.02
C PRO A 28 -10.11 15.83 9.37
N ASN A 29 -10.23 16.72 10.36
CA ASN A 29 -10.82 16.42 11.66
C ASN A 29 -12.36 16.65 11.70
N ILE A 30 -12.98 16.80 10.53
CA ILE A 30 -14.43 16.94 10.38
C ILE A 30 -14.98 15.75 9.60
N ALA A 31 -16.22 15.37 9.90
CA ALA A 31 -16.87 14.29 9.16
C ALA A 31 -17.28 14.76 7.75
N LEU A 32 -16.89 13.99 6.74
CA LEU A 32 -17.06 14.31 5.32
C LEU A 32 -18.25 13.59 4.70
N TYR A 33 -18.94 14.22 3.75
CA TYR A 33 -19.87 13.52 2.86
C TYR A 33 -19.12 12.72 1.80
N MET A 34 -19.76 11.70 1.23
CA MET A 34 -19.17 10.81 0.21
C MET A 34 -18.35 11.53 -0.86
N ASP A 35 -18.87 12.61 -1.42
CA ASP A 35 -18.21 13.32 -2.52
C ASP A 35 -16.91 13.99 -2.05
N GLN A 36 -16.93 14.53 -0.83
CA GLN A 36 -15.74 15.09 -0.19
C GLN A 36 -14.71 14.02 0.17
N VAL A 37 -15.15 12.81 0.53
CA VAL A 37 -14.25 11.67 0.73
C VAL A 37 -13.56 11.31 -0.58
N THR A 38 -14.29 11.19 -1.69
CA THR A 38 -13.69 10.87 -2.97
C THR A 38 -12.73 11.96 -3.46
N THR A 39 -13.07 13.24 -3.26
CA THR A 39 -12.19 14.36 -3.57
C THR A 39 -10.93 14.33 -2.72
N PHE A 40 -11.05 14.15 -1.40
CA PHE A 40 -9.91 14.04 -0.51
C PHE A 40 -8.95 12.92 -0.94
N MET A 41 -9.49 11.74 -1.24
CA MET A 41 -8.67 10.61 -1.68
C MET A 41 -7.99 10.89 -3.03
N GLU A 42 -8.70 11.53 -3.96
CA GLU A 42 -8.16 11.93 -5.25
C GLU A 42 -7.00 12.92 -5.10
N ASP A 43 -7.20 14.01 -4.35
CA ASP A 43 -6.22 15.08 -4.18
C ASP A 43 -4.92 14.59 -3.52
N ASN A 44 -5.02 13.60 -2.62
CA ASN A 44 -3.87 13.13 -1.84
C ASN A 44 -3.21 11.86 -2.40
N LEU A 45 -3.86 11.13 -3.32
CA LEU A 45 -3.32 9.88 -3.86
C LEU A 45 -3.19 9.91 -5.40
N ALA A 46 -3.48 11.05 -6.05
CA ALA A 46 -3.36 11.17 -7.50
C ALA A 46 -1.96 10.82 -8.03
N SER A 47 -0.89 11.12 -7.26
CA SER A 47 0.49 10.78 -7.63
C SER A 47 0.75 9.27 -7.71
N THR A 48 -0.10 8.44 -7.09
CA THR A 48 0.05 6.98 -7.10
C THR A 48 -0.65 6.31 -8.28
N LYS A 49 -1.30 7.09 -9.16
CA LYS A 49 -1.93 6.56 -10.37
C LYS A 49 -0.90 6.11 -11.39
N ARG A 50 -1.22 5.05 -12.14
CA ARG A 50 -0.40 4.64 -13.29
C ARG A 50 -0.75 5.48 -14.52
N HIS A 51 -2.03 5.78 -14.69
CA HIS A 51 -2.57 6.60 -15.76
C HIS A 51 -3.54 7.64 -15.20
N ASP A 52 -3.62 8.83 -15.82
CA ASP A 52 -4.43 9.94 -15.30
C ASP A 52 -5.93 9.59 -15.16
N ASP A 53 -6.43 8.69 -16.00
CA ASP A 53 -7.80 8.18 -16.02
C ASP A 53 -8.09 7.08 -14.98
N ASP A 54 -7.05 6.54 -14.33
CA ASP A 54 -7.22 5.60 -13.22
C ASP A 54 -7.98 6.27 -12.07
N LYS A 55 -8.89 5.54 -11.44
CA LYS A 55 -9.68 6.05 -10.32
C LYS A 55 -9.05 5.64 -9.00
N ILE A 56 -8.84 6.61 -8.09
CA ILE A 56 -8.35 6.32 -6.74
C ILE A 56 -9.38 5.48 -5.98
N LEU A 57 -10.55 6.08 -5.71
CA LEU A 57 -11.69 5.41 -5.10
C LEU A 57 -12.98 5.96 -5.70
N THR A 58 -13.92 5.06 -5.97
CA THR A 58 -15.26 5.44 -6.45
C THR A 58 -16.28 5.32 -5.33
N LYS A 59 -17.40 6.06 -5.44
CA LYS A 59 -18.55 5.93 -4.53
C LYS A 59 -19.01 4.48 -4.39
N THR A 60 -19.01 3.74 -5.52
CA THR A 60 -19.37 2.31 -5.55
C THR A 60 -18.38 1.45 -4.76
N MET A 61 -17.07 1.69 -4.88
CA MET A 61 -16.05 0.97 -4.11
C MET A 61 -16.25 1.20 -2.60
N ILE A 62 -16.42 2.45 -2.17
CA ILE A 62 -16.62 2.80 -0.75
C ILE A 62 -17.90 2.14 -0.21
N ASN A 63 -18.98 2.18 -0.97
CA ASN A 63 -20.23 1.50 -0.60
C ASN A 63 -20.05 -0.03 -0.51
N ASN A 64 -19.28 -0.63 -1.40
CA ASN A 64 -18.97 -2.07 -1.36
C ASN A 64 -18.14 -2.42 -0.12
N TYR A 65 -17.17 -1.60 0.26
CA TYR A 65 -16.40 -1.80 1.49
C TYR A 65 -17.29 -1.74 2.74
N ALA A 66 -18.22 -0.79 2.80
CA ALA A 66 -19.20 -0.72 3.89
C ALA A 66 -20.14 -1.94 3.90
N LYS A 67 -20.67 -2.32 2.73
CA LYS A 67 -21.59 -3.45 2.59
C LYS A 67 -20.95 -4.78 3.00
N ASN A 68 -19.68 -4.98 2.64
CA ASN A 68 -18.92 -6.19 2.93
C ASN A 68 -18.23 -6.16 4.30
N LYS A 69 -18.55 -5.18 5.16
CA LYS A 69 -17.98 -5.02 6.51
C LYS A 69 -16.46 -4.84 6.56
N LEU A 70 -15.85 -4.41 5.44
CA LEU A 70 -14.45 -4.02 5.40
C LEU A 70 -14.23 -2.61 5.97
N LEU A 71 -15.25 -1.77 5.86
CA LEU A 71 -15.30 -0.43 6.42
C LEU A 71 -16.57 -0.33 7.29
N PRO A 72 -16.52 0.29 8.48
CA PRO A 72 -17.72 0.62 9.22
C PRO A 72 -18.69 1.48 8.38
N PRO A 73 -20.02 1.32 8.55
CA PRO A 73 -20.98 2.12 7.80
C PRO A 73 -20.90 3.59 8.22
N PRO A 74 -21.13 4.54 7.29
CA PRO A 74 -21.08 5.96 7.60
C PRO A 74 -22.17 6.38 8.60
N GLU A 75 -21.84 7.33 9.47
CA GLU A 75 -22.78 7.87 10.45
C GLU A 75 -23.53 9.06 9.88
N LYS A 76 -24.87 8.96 9.79
CA LYS A 76 -25.72 10.02 9.20
C LYS A 76 -25.23 10.46 7.80
N LYS A 77 -24.76 9.50 6.99
CA LYS A 77 -24.16 9.70 5.64
C LYS A 77 -22.82 10.45 5.64
N ARG A 78 -22.13 10.52 6.78
CA ARG A 78 -20.82 11.15 6.92
C ARG A 78 -19.77 10.13 7.34
N TYR A 79 -18.55 10.36 6.87
CA TYR A 79 -17.37 9.56 7.11
C TYR A 79 -16.45 10.34 8.05
N SER A 80 -16.16 9.76 9.20
CA SER A 80 -15.23 10.34 10.18
C SER A 80 -13.78 10.23 9.72
N ARG A 81 -12.88 10.85 10.47
CA ARG A 81 -11.42 10.74 10.29
C ARG A 81 -10.96 9.27 10.25
N GLU A 82 -11.51 8.42 11.11
CA GLU A 82 -11.18 7.00 11.18
C GLU A 82 -11.61 6.24 9.92
N HIS A 83 -12.73 6.65 9.29
CA HIS A 83 -13.10 6.10 7.99
C HIS A 83 -12.07 6.47 6.92
N LEU A 84 -11.55 7.70 6.92
CA LEU A 84 -10.52 8.11 5.97
C LEU A 84 -9.23 7.31 6.16
N LEU A 85 -8.77 7.16 7.40
CA LEU A 85 -7.60 6.34 7.75
C LEU A 85 -7.75 4.90 7.26
N MET A 86 -8.92 4.28 7.47
CA MET A 86 -9.20 2.95 6.95
C MET A 86 -9.23 2.88 5.42
N LEU A 87 -9.84 3.87 4.77
CA LEU A 87 -9.88 3.93 3.30
C LEU A 87 -8.49 4.07 2.69
N ILE A 88 -7.58 4.79 3.35
CA ILE A 88 -6.17 4.90 2.95
C ILE A 88 -5.48 3.53 3.05
N PHE A 89 -5.62 2.81 4.18
CA PHE A 89 -5.08 1.45 4.29
C PHE A 89 -5.66 0.49 3.23
N ILE A 90 -6.98 0.52 3.03
CA ILE A 90 -7.63 -0.30 1.99
C ILE A 90 -7.08 0.05 0.61
N TYR A 91 -6.86 1.33 0.31
CA TYR A 91 -6.30 1.76 -0.98
C TYR A 91 -4.89 1.21 -1.21
N TYR A 92 -4.02 1.24 -0.20
CA TYR A 92 -2.67 0.68 -0.33
C TYR A 92 -2.66 -0.85 -0.47
N PHE A 93 -3.59 -1.54 0.21
CA PHE A 93 -3.62 -3.00 0.16
C PHE A 93 -4.34 -3.58 -1.07
N LYS A 94 -5.34 -2.90 -1.65
CA LYS A 94 -6.23 -3.48 -2.68
C LYS A 94 -5.53 -4.01 -3.93
N ASN A 95 -4.34 -3.48 -4.25
CA ASN A 95 -3.57 -3.89 -5.44
C ASN A 95 -2.64 -5.09 -5.17
N ILE A 96 -2.48 -5.48 -3.90
CA ILE A 96 -1.52 -6.50 -3.46
C ILE A 96 -2.24 -7.69 -2.82
N LEU A 97 -3.31 -7.41 -2.07
CA LEU A 97 -4.02 -8.38 -1.23
C LEU A 97 -5.46 -8.60 -1.69
N SER A 98 -5.98 -9.79 -1.42
CA SER A 98 -7.39 -10.08 -1.64
C SER A 98 -8.27 -9.33 -0.63
N ILE A 99 -9.56 -9.14 -0.94
CA ILE A 99 -10.51 -8.50 -0.01
C ILE A 99 -10.57 -9.27 1.33
N SER A 100 -10.47 -10.59 1.29
CA SER A 100 -10.49 -11.45 2.48
C SER A 100 -9.27 -11.21 3.38
N ASP A 101 -8.10 -11.05 2.77
CA ASP A 101 -6.85 -10.77 3.49
C ASP A 101 -6.88 -9.39 4.14
N ILE A 102 -7.38 -8.38 3.41
CA ILE A 102 -7.54 -7.03 3.96
C ILE A 102 -8.52 -7.06 5.14
N GLN A 103 -9.61 -7.83 5.05
CA GLN A 103 -10.54 -7.98 6.16
C GLN A 103 -9.90 -8.67 7.37
N THR A 104 -9.05 -9.67 7.14
CA THR A 104 -8.31 -10.37 8.20
C THR A 104 -7.37 -9.42 8.95
N LEU A 105 -6.68 -8.55 8.23
CA LEU A 105 -5.76 -7.55 8.78
C LEU A 105 -6.49 -6.41 9.49
N LEU A 106 -7.49 -5.81 8.82
CA LEU A 106 -8.15 -4.60 9.33
C LEU A 106 -9.27 -4.89 10.33
N GLY A 107 -9.84 -6.10 10.37
CA GLY A 107 -10.92 -6.45 11.29
C GLY A 107 -10.58 -6.18 12.76
N PRO A 108 -9.50 -6.79 13.32
CA PRO A 108 -9.09 -6.56 14.70
C PRO A 108 -8.72 -5.09 14.99
N ILE A 109 -8.14 -4.41 13.99
CA ILE A 109 -7.79 -2.99 14.11
C ILE A 109 -9.06 -2.14 14.21
N THR A 110 -10.05 -2.42 13.37
CA THR A 110 -11.33 -1.72 13.35
C THR A 110 -12.09 -1.93 14.66
N GLU A 111 -12.20 -3.18 15.13
CA GLU A 111 -12.92 -3.52 16.36
C GLU A 111 -12.33 -2.81 17.59
N LYS A 112 -11.00 -2.69 17.66
CA LYS A 112 -10.31 -2.18 18.84
C LYS A 112 -10.05 -0.67 18.80
N TYR A 113 -9.77 -0.10 17.63
CA TYR A 113 -9.23 1.25 17.51
C TYR A 113 -10.17 2.25 16.81
N PHE A 114 -11.20 1.82 16.10
CA PHE A 114 -12.07 2.71 15.30
C PHE A 114 -12.93 3.68 16.13
N LYS A 115 -13.33 3.28 17.34
CA LYS A 115 -14.04 4.15 18.31
C LYS A 115 -13.34 4.16 19.66
N SER A 116 -12.02 3.93 19.66
CA SER A 116 -11.24 3.93 20.89
C SER A 116 -11.30 5.30 21.53
N VAL A 117 -11.70 5.33 22.81
CA VAL A 117 -11.65 6.54 23.65
C VAL A 117 -10.32 6.61 24.42
N THR A 118 -9.40 5.69 24.13
CA THR A 118 -8.06 5.68 24.72
C THR A 118 -7.11 6.49 23.84
N GLU A 119 -5.95 6.86 24.39
CA GLU A 119 -4.90 7.58 23.65
C GLU A 119 -4.37 6.81 22.42
N LYS A 120 -4.61 5.48 22.37
CA LYS A 120 -4.24 4.64 21.23
C LYS A 120 -5.47 4.44 20.36
N ASP A 121 -5.74 5.39 19.49
CA ASP A 121 -6.81 5.35 18.50
C ASP A 121 -6.29 4.96 17.10
N MET A 122 -7.14 5.06 16.07
CA MET A 122 -6.75 4.76 14.70
C MET A 122 -5.64 5.71 14.18
N THR A 123 -5.61 6.96 14.66
CA THR A 123 -4.58 7.93 14.29
C THR A 123 -3.21 7.49 14.83
N TYR A 124 -3.16 7.01 16.08
CA TYR A 124 -1.95 6.44 16.67
C TYR A 124 -1.42 5.27 15.84
N ILE A 125 -2.27 4.30 15.49
CA ILE A 125 -1.84 3.14 14.67
C ILE A 125 -1.28 3.58 13.32
N TYR A 126 -1.94 4.54 12.68
CA TYR A 126 -1.46 5.09 11.42
C TYR A 126 -0.08 5.75 11.57
N GLN A 127 0.07 6.64 12.56
CA GLN A 127 1.34 7.31 12.84
C GLN A 127 2.49 6.32 13.07
N GLU A 128 2.28 5.30 13.88
CA GLU A 128 3.31 4.29 14.18
C GLU A 128 3.73 3.52 12.94
N VAL A 129 2.77 3.09 12.10
CA VAL A 129 3.06 2.34 10.86
C VAL A 129 3.89 3.19 9.89
N PHE A 130 3.53 4.46 9.71
CA PHE A 130 4.20 5.33 8.73
C PHE A 130 5.47 6.00 9.26
N SER A 131 5.69 6.03 10.58
CA SER A 131 6.92 6.58 11.18
C SER A 131 8.22 5.93 10.69
N MET A 132 8.13 4.69 10.19
CA MET A 132 9.27 3.90 9.73
C MET A 132 9.60 4.15 8.25
N GLU A 133 8.76 4.85 7.49
CA GLU A 133 8.80 4.85 6.04
C GLU A 133 10.01 5.60 5.44
N GLN A 134 10.38 6.75 5.99
CA GLN A 134 11.50 7.54 5.44
C GLN A 134 12.84 6.78 5.47
N SER A 135 13.08 5.95 6.49
CA SER A 135 14.27 5.10 6.52
C SER A 135 14.22 4.02 5.44
N GLN A 136 13.03 3.49 5.14
CA GLN A 136 12.86 2.43 4.15
C GLN A 136 13.06 2.95 2.73
N ILE A 137 12.60 4.17 2.42
CA ILE A 137 12.84 4.80 1.11
C ILE A 137 14.34 4.91 0.82
N ARG A 138 15.13 5.44 1.76
CA ARG A 138 16.59 5.57 1.57
C ARG A 138 17.31 4.22 1.43
N TYR A 139 16.83 3.19 2.11
CA TYR A 139 17.36 1.84 1.94
C TYR A 139 17.02 1.29 0.54
N LEU A 140 15.77 1.48 0.11
CA LEU A 140 15.28 1.05 -1.18
C LEU A 140 16.07 1.67 -2.33
N GLU A 141 16.35 2.98 -2.29
CA GLU A 141 17.14 3.66 -3.33
C GLU A 141 18.52 2.99 -3.55
N LYS A 142 19.20 2.69 -2.43
CA LYS A 142 20.52 2.03 -2.47
C LYS A 142 20.42 0.59 -2.99
N ASP A 143 19.39 -0.15 -2.55
CA ASP A 143 19.16 -1.53 -3.02
C ASP A 143 18.84 -1.56 -4.52
N LEU A 144 17.98 -0.65 -5.00
CA LEU A 144 17.62 -0.53 -6.41
C LEU A 144 18.85 -0.21 -7.28
N MET A 145 19.72 0.72 -6.88
CA MET A 145 20.96 0.99 -7.61
C MET A 145 21.86 -0.25 -7.71
N ARG A 146 21.99 -1.00 -6.62
CA ARG A 146 22.79 -2.22 -6.59
C ARG A 146 22.22 -3.28 -7.54
N ARG A 147 20.91 -3.52 -7.44
CA ARG A 147 20.18 -4.49 -8.26
C ARG A 147 20.21 -4.12 -9.75
N PHE A 148 20.09 -2.83 -10.07
CA PHE A 148 20.20 -2.34 -11.43
C PHE A 148 21.58 -2.67 -12.00
N LYS A 149 22.66 -2.30 -11.29
CA LYS A 149 24.02 -2.64 -11.73
C LYS A 149 24.20 -4.14 -11.97
N SER A 150 23.76 -4.99 -11.05
CA SER A 150 23.89 -6.44 -11.18
C SER A 150 23.07 -7.03 -12.33
N ALA A 151 21.93 -6.43 -12.68
CA ALA A 151 21.12 -6.86 -13.82
C ALA A 151 21.84 -6.64 -15.17
N GLY A 152 22.70 -5.61 -15.27
CA GLY A 152 23.48 -5.31 -16.47
C GLY A 152 24.68 -6.23 -16.70
N GLU A 153 25.13 -6.93 -15.65
CA GLU A 153 26.26 -7.87 -15.71
C GLU A 153 25.87 -9.26 -16.28
N ILE A 154 24.57 -9.53 -16.46
CA ILE A 154 24.05 -10.86 -16.86
C ILE A 154 24.24 -11.13 -18.37
N PHE A 155 24.19 -10.09 -19.21
CA PHE A 155 24.17 -10.19 -20.67
C PHE A 155 25.34 -9.42 -21.33
N GLU A 156 26.53 -9.47 -20.72
CA GLU A 156 27.71 -8.75 -21.22
C GLU A 156 28.17 -9.23 -22.62
N ASP A 157 27.85 -10.46 -22.99
CA ASP A 157 28.19 -11.11 -24.26
C ASP A 157 27.10 -10.98 -25.33
N ALA A 158 25.94 -10.38 -25.01
CA ALA A 158 24.87 -10.16 -25.96
C ALA A 158 25.24 -9.17 -27.07
N ASP A 159 24.48 -9.18 -28.17
CA ASP A 159 24.68 -8.25 -29.28
C ASP A 159 24.51 -6.80 -28.82
N PRO A 160 25.37 -5.85 -29.26
CA PRO A 160 25.34 -4.47 -28.80
C PRO A 160 23.98 -3.77 -28.92
N GLU A 161 23.19 -4.14 -29.93
CA GLU A 161 21.86 -3.59 -30.19
C GLU A 161 20.82 -4.03 -29.15
N ASP A 162 21.00 -5.21 -28.54
CA ASP A 162 20.04 -5.79 -27.58
C ASP A 162 20.43 -5.56 -26.12
N LYS A 163 21.69 -5.19 -25.84
CA LYS A 163 22.22 -5.05 -24.47
C LYS A 163 21.39 -4.16 -23.57
N GLU A 164 20.95 -3.00 -24.07
CA GLU A 164 20.16 -2.05 -23.27
C GLU A 164 18.79 -2.63 -22.90
N PHE A 165 18.10 -3.26 -23.86
CA PHE A 165 16.82 -3.93 -23.60
C PHE A 165 16.98 -5.09 -22.62
N LEU A 166 17.99 -5.94 -22.80
CA LEU A 166 18.24 -7.10 -21.95
C LEU A 166 18.62 -6.70 -20.51
N HIS A 167 19.31 -5.58 -20.33
CA HIS A 167 19.59 -5.00 -19.03
C HIS A 167 18.28 -4.56 -18.34
N GLN A 168 17.45 -3.77 -19.03
CA GLN A 168 16.16 -3.33 -18.48
C GLN A 168 15.23 -4.52 -18.17
N PHE A 169 15.15 -5.49 -19.07
CA PHE A 169 14.36 -6.70 -18.91
C PHE A 169 14.82 -7.49 -17.67
N SER A 170 16.12 -7.72 -17.52
CA SER A 170 16.71 -8.38 -16.35
C SER A 170 16.35 -7.68 -15.05
N PHE A 171 16.44 -6.35 -15.04
CA PHE A 171 16.08 -5.56 -13.87
C PHE A 171 14.59 -5.69 -13.53
N ILE A 172 13.70 -5.61 -14.53
CA ILE A 172 12.26 -5.81 -14.35
C ILE A 172 11.96 -7.22 -13.81
N CYS A 173 12.62 -8.26 -14.33
CA CYS A 173 12.46 -9.63 -13.83
C CYS A 173 12.88 -9.75 -12.36
N LEU A 174 14.01 -9.14 -11.98
CA LEU A 174 14.50 -9.15 -10.61
C LEU A 174 13.53 -8.46 -9.64
N LEU A 175 12.97 -7.31 -10.02
CA LEU A 175 11.95 -6.61 -9.23
C LEU A 175 10.65 -7.41 -9.14
N SER A 176 10.22 -8.01 -10.26
CA SER A 176 8.99 -8.82 -10.32
C SER A 176 9.09 -10.04 -9.40
N PHE A 177 10.24 -10.70 -9.38
CA PHE A 177 10.51 -11.81 -8.48
C PHE A 177 10.50 -11.39 -7.00
N ASP A 178 11.10 -10.24 -6.68
CA ASP A 178 11.09 -9.67 -5.33
C ASP A 178 9.67 -9.37 -4.83
N VAL A 179 8.84 -8.75 -5.68
CA VAL A 179 7.41 -8.50 -5.39
C VAL A 179 6.65 -9.80 -5.19
N TYR A 180 6.87 -10.79 -6.06
CA TYR A 180 6.22 -12.10 -5.95
C TYR A 180 6.56 -12.79 -4.63
N MET A 181 7.85 -12.83 -4.24
CA MET A 181 8.28 -13.43 -2.99
C MET A 181 7.72 -12.70 -1.76
N LYS A 182 7.73 -11.36 -1.77
CA LYS A 182 7.13 -10.57 -0.69
C LYS A 182 5.63 -10.81 -0.56
N LYS A 183 4.91 -10.88 -1.68
CA LYS A 183 3.48 -11.22 -1.71
C LYS A 183 3.23 -12.58 -1.08
N MET A 184 3.99 -13.61 -1.46
CA MET A 184 3.88 -14.94 -0.86
C MET A 184 4.15 -14.92 0.66
N ILE A 185 5.14 -14.16 1.13
CA ILE A 185 5.43 -14.04 2.56
C ILE A 185 4.24 -13.39 3.29
N ILE A 186 3.68 -12.32 2.73
CA ILE A 186 2.54 -11.61 3.32
C ILE A 186 1.33 -12.55 3.41
N GLU A 187 0.99 -13.25 2.32
CA GLU A 187 -0.12 -14.21 2.29
C GLU A 187 0.05 -15.31 3.34
N ASN A 188 1.24 -15.91 3.43
CA ASN A 188 1.53 -16.92 4.46
C ASN A 188 1.41 -16.36 5.89
N MET A 189 1.85 -15.12 6.13
CA MET A 189 1.69 -14.48 7.44
C MET A 189 0.21 -14.31 7.81
N ILE A 190 -0.63 -13.94 6.85
CA ILE A 190 -2.07 -13.78 7.04
C ILE A 190 -2.73 -15.13 7.29
N ASP A 191 -2.33 -16.18 6.57
CA ASP A 191 -2.82 -17.55 6.82
C ASP A 191 -2.50 -18.04 8.24
N HIS A 192 -1.32 -17.70 8.77
CA HIS A 192 -0.96 -17.97 10.17
C HIS A 192 -1.83 -17.20 11.17
N MET A 193 -2.28 -15.99 10.84
CA MET A 193 -3.21 -15.23 11.67
C MET A 193 -4.63 -15.83 11.67
N ASN A 194 -5.03 -16.51 10.59
CA ASN A 194 -6.33 -17.16 10.50
C ASN A 194 -6.35 -18.53 11.19
N SER A 195 -5.32 -19.35 10.97
CA SER A 195 -5.20 -20.67 11.62
C SER A 195 -5.16 -20.59 13.15
N SER A 196 -4.54 -19.55 13.72
CA SER A 196 -4.53 -19.32 15.17
C SER A 196 -5.92 -18.96 15.73
N LYS A 197 -6.78 -18.27 14.97
CA LYS A 197 -8.16 -17.96 15.37
C LYS A 197 -9.04 -19.22 15.40
N ASP A 198 -8.86 -20.16 14.48
CA ASP A 198 -9.64 -21.40 14.42
C ASP A 198 -9.30 -22.38 15.56
N THR A 199 -8.07 -22.36 16.07
CA THR A 199 -7.68 -23.16 17.25
C THR A 199 -8.23 -22.63 18.58
N ASP A 200 -8.57 -21.34 18.65
CA ASP A 200 -9.11 -20.71 19.85
C ASP A 200 -10.64 -20.74 19.90
N SER A 201 -11.32 -20.70 18.75
CA SER A 201 -12.78 -20.88 18.66
C SER A 201 -13.19 -22.31 19.06
N SER A 202 -12.42 -23.31 18.63
CA SER A 202 -12.66 -24.73 18.96
C SER A 202 -12.38 -25.12 20.43
N LYS A 203 -11.78 -24.23 21.22
CA LYS A 203 -11.62 -24.40 22.68
C LYS A 203 -12.70 -23.72 23.52
N LYS A 204 -13.51 -22.80 22.95
CA LYS A 204 -14.61 -22.13 23.67
C LYS A 204 -15.93 -22.91 23.63
N ASP A 205 -16.04 -23.92 22.76
CA ASP A 205 -17.22 -24.79 22.63
C ASP A 205 -17.09 -26.14 23.37
N LYS A 206 -16.17 -26.24 24.35
CA LYS A 206 -16.04 -27.40 25.25
C LYS A 206 -16.11 -26.97 26.71
#